data_AF-A0A0J5VV78-F1
#
_entry.id   AF-A0A0J5VV78-F1
#
_cell.length_a   1.000
_cell.length_b   1.000
_cell.length_c   1.000
_cell.angle_alpha   90.00
_cell.angle_beta   90.00
_cell.angle_gamma   90.00
#
_symmetry.space_group_name_H-M   'P 1'
#
loop_
_entity.id
_entity.type
_entity.pdbx_description
1 polymer ?
#
loop_
_entity_poly.entity_id
_entity_poly.type
_entity_poly.pdbx_seq_one_letter_code
_entity_poly.pdbx_strand_id
1 'polypeptide(L)'
;MTKRETYTLLALIAVYYEQFEVNQLKIDYWHEVLQHHEVEDLRLNLLRHVEVSPYPPKISDLVRKSAAVSRAVPDCRDTAYIVPTSWKPAREEVVQAELAKMREILGIARGEA
;
A
#
# COMPACT_ATOMS: atom_id res chain seq x y z
N MET A 1 15.40 9.24 19.20
CA MET A 1 15.52 8.48 20.48
C MET A 1 16.98 8.17 20.83
N THR A 2 17.27 7.87 22.11
CA THR A 2 18.58 7.44 22.63
C THR A 2 18.78 5.92 22.60
N LYS A 3 20.04 5.43 22.73
CA LYS A 3 20.33 3.98 22.77
C LYS A 3 19.58 3.24 23.89
N ARG A 4 19.40 3.90 25.04
CA ARG A 4 18.65 3.35 26.18
C ARG A 4 17.18 3.17 25.83
N GLU A 5 16.59 4.14 25.14
CA GLU A 5 15.19 4.06 24.71
C GLU A 5 14.97 2.94 23.68
N THR A 6 15.88 2.76 22.71
CA THR A 6 15.83 1.61 21.79
C THR A 6 15.91 0.28 22.53
N TYR A 7 16.76 0.18 23.56
CA TYR A 7 16.84 -1.03 24.36
C TYR A 7 15.53 -1.31 25.08
N THR A 8 14.93 -0.30 25.71
CA THR A 8 13.64 -0.44 26.39
C THR A 8 12.54 -0.88 25.41
N LEU A 9 12.51 -0.31 24.20
CA LEU A 9 11.57 -0.71 23.15
C LEU A 9 11.77 -2.17 22.73
N LEU A 10 13.02 -2.59 22.47
CA LEU A 10 13.34 -3.96 22.09
C LEU A 10 13.05 -4.98 23.20
N ALA A 11 13.32 -4.61 24.45
CA ALA A 11 12.99 -5.43 25.61
C ALA A 11 11.47 -5.62 25.73
N LEU A 12 10.70 -4.56 25.48
CA LEU A 12 9.23 -4.63 25.47
C LEU A 12 8.72 -5.55 24.34
N ILE A 13 9.35 -5.53 23.16
CA ILE A 13 9.03 -6.47 22.07
C ILE A 13 9.32 -7.92 22.50
N ALA A 14 10.43 -8.18 23.18
CA ALA A 14 10.78 -9.51 23.68
C ALA A 14 9.78 -10.04 24.72
N VAL A 15 9.12 -9.16 25.48
CA VAL A 15 8.03 -9.55 26.40
C VAL A 15 6.79 -10.01 25.64
N TYR A 16 6.44 -9.37 24.53
CA TYR A 16 5.27 -9.77 23.73
C TYR A 16 5.53 -10.99 22.84
N TYR A 17 6.79 -11.20 22.44
CA TYR A 17 7.16 -12.25 21.51
C TYR A 17 8.35 -13.04 22.05
N GLU A 18 8.08 -14.22 22.59
CA GLU A 18 9.11 -15.10 23.18
C GLU A 18 10.25 -15.44 22.19
N GLN A 19 9.92 -15.54 20.90
CA GLN A 19 10.88 -15.79 19.82
C GLN A 19 11.80 -14.60 19.49
N PHE A 20 11.56 -13.43 20.08
CA PHE A 20 12.31 -12.21 19.77
C PHE A 20 13.53 -12.05 20.69
N GLU A 21 14.67 -12.51 20.20
CA GLU A 21 15.95 -12.33 20.90
C GLU A 21 16.51 -10.92 20.70
N VAL A 22 17.00 -10.34 21.80
CA VAL A 22 17.66 -9.03 21.83
C VAL A 22 19.16 -9.24 21.99
N ASN A 23 19.94 -8.65 21.08
CA ASN A 23 21.40 -8.68 21.10
C ASN A 23 21.95 -7.25 20.92
N GLN A 24 23.16 -7.00 21.40
CA GLN A 24 23.83 -5.70 21.35
C GLN A 24 23.97 -5.16 19.92
N LEU A 25 24.39 -6.01 18.97
CA LEU A 25 24.41 -5.67 17.54
C LEU A 25 23.04 -5.23 17.03
N LYS A 26 21.97 -5.92 17.45
CA LYS A 26 20.60 -5.60 17.04
C LYS A 26 20.15 -4.25 17.58
N ILE A 27 20.50 -3.94 18.82
CA ILE A 27 20.22 -2.63 19.45
C ILE A 27 20.95 -1.52 18.69
N ASP A 28 22.22 -1.72 18.35
CA ASP A 28 23.01 -0.71 17.63
C ASP A 28 22.42 -0.39 16.25
N TYR A 29 22.11 -1.42 15.44
CA TYR A 29 21.51 -1.21 14.13
C TYR A 29 20.09 -0.66 14.19
N TRP A 30 19.28 -1.10 15.16
CA TRP A 30 17.94 -0.53 15.34
C TRP A 30 18.01 0.93 15.76
N HIS A 31 19.00 1.30 16.58
CA HIS A 31 19.20 2.68 17.00
C HIS A 31 19.58 3.58 15.81
N GLU A 32 20.45 3.14 14.92
CA GLU A 32 20.80 3.91 13.71
C GLU A 32 19.58 4.27 12.86
N VAL A 33 18.59 3.39 12.77
CA VAL A 33 17.37 3.64 12.00
C VAL A 33 16.35 4.44 12.81
N LEU A 34 16.15 4.09 14.09
CA LEU A 34 15.10 4.65 14.94
C LEU A 34 15.48 5.98 15.60
N GLN A 35 16.75 6.42 15.54
CA GLN A 35 17.22 7.65 16.19
C GLN A 35 16.43 8.89 15.78
N HIS A 36 15.92 8.94 14.55
CA HIS A 36 15.14 10.06 14.00
C HIS A 36 13.66 10.07 14.43
N HIS A 37 13.22 9.03 15.13
CA HIS A 37 11.84 8.85 15.56
C HIS A 37 11.67 9.08 17.06
N GLU A 38 10.47 9.52 17.42
CA GLU A 38 10.05 9.66 18.81
C GLU A 38 9.68 8.30 19.41
N VAL A 39 10.03 8.11 20.68
CA VAL A 39 9.84 6.84 21.38
C VAL A 39 8.36 6.53 21.58
N GLU A 40 7.58 7.55 21.95
CA GLU A 40 6.16 7.39 22.26
C GLU A 40 5.36 6.96 21.01
N ASP A 41 5.65 7.55 19.85
CA ASP A 41 5.05 7.14 18.57
C ASP A 41 5.32 5.66 18.26
N LEU A 42 6.56 5.21 18.47
CA LEU A 42 6.95 3.83 18.20
C LEU A 42 6.34 2.84 19.19
N ARG A 43 6.16 3.24 20.45
CA ARG A 43 5.43 2.43 21.45
C ARG A 43 3.97 2.29 21.07
N LEU A 44 3.31 3.37 20.64
CA LEU A 44 1.92 3.31 20.19
C LEU A 44 1.76 2.42 18.95
N ASN A 45 2.70 2.50 18.00
CA ASN A 45 2.71 1.63 16.82
C ASN A 45 2.93 0.17 17.20
N LEU A 46 3.82 -0.10 18.15
CA LEU A 46 4.07 -1.44 18.65
C LEU A 46 2.82 -2.05 19.29
N LEU A 47 2.12 -1.30 20.16
CA LEU A 47 0.89 -1.79 20.80
C LEU A 47 -0.18 -2.16 19.76
N ARG A 48 -0.40 -1.30 18.76
CA ARG A 48 -1.33 -1.59 17.67
C ARG A 48 -0.92 -2.80 16.84
N HIS A 49 0.38 -3.02 16.64
CA HIS A 49 0.88 -4.19 15.90
C HIS A 49 0.65 -5.49 16.68
N VAL A 50 0.87 -5.48 18.00
CA VAL A 50 0.69 -6.64 18.87
C VAL A 50 -0.76 -7.13 18.88
N GLU A 51 -1.74 -6.22 18.78
CA GLU A 51 -3.16 -6.58 18.69
C GLU A 51 -3.54 -7.30 17.39
N VAL A 52 -2.80 -7.06 16.30
CA VAL A 52 -3.16 -7.52 14.95
C VAL A 52 -2.29 -8.68 14.47
N SER A 53 -1.03 -8.73 14.90
CA SER A 53 -0.04 -9.69 14.38
C SER A 53 0.54 -10.58 15.48
N PRO A 54 0.46 -11.91 15.33
CA PRO A 54 1.11 -12.85 16.24
C PRO A 54 2.63 -12.93 16.03
N TYR A 55 3.17 -12.23 15.03
CA TYR A 55 4.59 -12.26 14.69
C TYR A 55 5.31 -10.97 15.12
N PRO A 56 6.61 -11.06 15.48
CA PRO A 56 7.39 -9.91 15.89
C PRO A 56 7.42 -8.84 14.78
N PRO A 57 7.29 -7.54 15.13
CA PRO A 57 7.33 -6.46 14.15
C PRO A 57 8.72 -6.31 13.54
N LYS A 58 8.76 -5.94 12.26
CA LYS A 58 9.97 -5.43 11.61
C LYS A 58 10.14 -3.95 11.93
N ILE A 59 11.36 -3.44 11.76
CA ILE A 59 11.65 -2.00 11.90
C ILE A 59 10.70 -1.16 11.01
N SER A 60 10.40 -1.64 9.81
CA SER A 60 9.47 -1.01 8.88
C SER A 60 8.05 -0.89 9.43
N ASP A 61 7.60 -1.86 10.23
CA ASP A 61 6.23 -1.92 10.72
C ASP A 61 6.03 -0.94 11.88
N LEU A 62 7.11 -0.66 12.62
CA LEU A 62 7.12 0.37 13.66
C LEU A 62 7.24 1.78 13.07
N VAL A 63 8.06 1.96 12.02
CA VAL A 63 8.32 3.26 11.40
C VAL A 63 7.19 3.70 10.48
N ARG A 64 6.62 2.80 9.68
CA ARG A 64 5.51 3.14 8.78
C ARG A 64 4.24 3.27 9.60
N LYS A 65 3.61 4.45 9.58
CA LYS A 65 2.20 4.60 9.95
C LYS A 65 1.42 3.57 9.15
N SER A 66 0.67 2.70 9.83
CA SER A 66 -0.03 1.58 9.22
C SER A 66 -0.68 2.03 7.91
N ALA A 67 -0.11 1.59 6.79
CA ALA A 67 -0.64 1.88 5.48
C ALA A 67 -1.86 0.99 5.27
N ALA A 68 -2.94 1.29 6.00
CA ALA A 68 -4.30 0.87 5.67
C ALA A 68 -4.68 1.31 4.23
N VAL A 69 -3.89 2.20 3.63
CA VAL A 69 -4.10 2.76 2.30
C VAL A 69 -3.75 1.80 1.16
N SER A 70 -2.86 0.80 1.33
CA SER A 70 -2.43 -0.02 0.17
C SER A 70 -3.37 -1.17 -0.21
N ARG A 71 -4.44 -1.40 0.56
CA ARG A 71 -5.47 -2.43 0.27
C ARG A 71 -6.88 -1.86 0.15
N ALA A 72 -7.04 -0.54 0.14
CA ALA A 72 -8.33 0.06 -0.17
C ALA A 72 -8.64 -0.18 -1.65
N VAL A 73 -9.44 -1.20 -1.94
CA VAL A 73 -10.08 -1.36 -3.25
C VAL A 73 -11.14 -0.25 -3.33
N PRO A 74 -11.01 0.74 -4.22
CA PRO A 74 -11.98 1.83 -4.30
C PRO A 74 -13.36 1.28 -4.70
N ASP A 75 -14.43 1.73 -4.05
CA ASP A 75 -15.79 1.38 -4.45
C ASP A 75 -16.15 2.10 -5.77
N CYS A 76 -17.24 1.71 -6.41
CA CYS A 76 -17.79 2.36 -7.60
C CYS A 76 -18.01 3.88 -7.38
N ARG A 77 -18.29 4.29 -6.14
CA ARG A 77 -18.42 5.70 -5.73
C ARG A 77 -17.08 6.42 -5.71
N ASP A 78 -16.03 5.75 -5.26
CA ASP A 78 -14.66 6.30 -5.17
C ASP A 78 -13.95 6.34 -6.53
N THR A 79 -14.47 5.66 -7.54
CA THR A 79 -13.93 5.69 -8.90
C THR A 79 -14.66 6.69 -9.80
N ALA A 80 -15.85 7.14 -9.41
CA ALA A 80 -16.70 8.02 -10.22
C ALA A 80 -16.05 9.37 -10.56
N TYR A 81 -15.16 9.90 -9.72
CA TYR A 81 -14.45 11.17 -9.98
C TYR A 81 -13.17 10.99 -10.84
N ILE A 82 -12.67 9.75 -10.98
CA ILE A 82 -11.48 9.41 -11.77
C ILE A 82 -11.87 9.02 -13.19
N VAL A 83 -13.04 8.41 -13.36
CA VAL A 83 -13.60 8.14 -14.69
C VAL A 83 -13.81 9.49 -15.38
N PRO A 84 -13.19 9.74 -16.55
CA PRO A 84 -13.39 10.98 -17.28
C PRO A 84 -14.88 11.13 -17.59
N THR A 85 -15.58 12.00 -16.85
CA THR A 85 -17.01 12.26 -17.06
C THR A 85 -17.25 12.87 -18.44
N SER A 86 -16.22 13.48 -19.03
CA SER A 86 -16.22 13.97 -20.40
C SER A 86 -15.89 12.84 -21.37
N TRP A 87 -16.83 11.92 -21.58
CA TRP A 87 -16.84 11.11 -22.78
C TRP A 87 -16.93 12.07 -23.98
N LYS A 88 -15.82 12.23 -24.72
CA LYS A 88 -15.82 12.98 -25.98
C LYS A 88 -16.08 11.97 -27.10
N PRO A 89 -17.26 12.01 -27.75
CA PRO A 89 -17.49 11.15 -28.90
C PRO A 89 -16.44 11.45 -29.98
N ALA A 90 -15.98 10.41 -30.67
CA ALA A 90 -15.12 10.58 -31.83
C ALA A 90 -15.87 11.37 -32.92
N ARG A 91 -15.12 12.10 -33.75
CA ARG A 91 -15.69 12.78 -34.92
C ARG A 91 -16.34 11.76 -35.85
N GLU A 92 -17.46 12.14 -36.48
CA GLU A 92 -18.23 11.25 -37.34
C GLU A 92 -17.39 10.61 -38.46
N GLU A 93 -16.43 11.35 -39.02
CA GLU A 93 -15.49 10.85 -40.04
C GLU A 93 -14.68 9.65 -39.54
N VAL A 94 -14.17 9.72 -38.31
CA VAL A 94 -13.38 8.65 -37.69
C VAL A 94 -14.27 7.45 -37.40
N VAL A 95 -15.50 7.70 -36.95
CA VAL A 95 -16.49 6.65 -36.68
C VAL A 95 -16.80 5.88 -37.97
N GLN A 96 -17.04 6.56 -39.08
CA GLN A 96 -17.33 5.90 -40.37
C GLN A 96 -16.13 5.13 -40.92
N ALA A 97 -14.91 5.67 -40.78
CA ALA A 97 -13.70 4.99 -41.21
C ALA A 97 -13.45 3.70 -40.42
N GLU A 98 -13.62 3.72 -39.10
CA GLU A 98 -13.47 2.53 -38.27
C GLU A 98 -14.61 1.53 -38.49
N LEU A 99 -15.85 2.00 -38.68
CA LEU A 99 -16.96 1.11 -39.06
C LEU A 99 -16.74 0.43 -40.41
N ALA A 100 -16.14 1.12 -41.38
CA ALA A 100 -15.79 0.54 -42.67
C ALA A 100 -14.72 -0.55 -42.52
N LYS A 101 -13.66 -0.29 -41.74
CA LYS A 101 -12.64 -1.29 -41.40
C LYS A 101 -13.25 -2.49 -40.67
N MET A 102 -14.15 -2.26 -39.72
CA MET A 102 -14.83 -3.34 -39.00
C MET A 102 -15.68 -4.21 -39.94
N ARG A 103 -16.38 -3.61 -40.91
CA ARG A 103 -17.14 -4.36 -41.91
C ARG A 103 -16.25 -5.20 -42.82
N GLU A 104 -15.09 -4.69 -43.19
CA GLU A 104 -14.08 -5.42 -43.97
C GLU A 104 -13.52 -6.61 -43.18
N ILE A 105 -13.11 -6.39 -41.93
CA ILE A 105 -12.62 -7.46 -41.03
C ILE A 105 -13.68 -8.53 -40.81
N LEU A 106 -14.93 -8.12 -40.61
CA LEU A 106 -16.05 -9.04 -40.36
C LEU A 106 -16.61 -9.66 -41.65
N GLY A 107 -16.06 -9.32 -42.82
CA GLY A 107 -16.50 -9.86 -44.12
C GLY A 107 -17.97 -9.53 -44.45
N ILE A 108 -18.51 -8.45 -43.89
CA ILE A 108 -19.89 -8.02 -44.13
C ILE A 108 -19.93 -7.32 -45.49
N ALA A 109 -20.05 -8.11 -46.56
CA ALA A 109 -20.51 -7.60 -47.83
C ALA A 109 -21.96 -7.12 -47.64
N ARG A 110 -22.31 -5.95 -48.16
CA ARG A 110 -23.71 -5.49 -48.21
C ARG A 110 -24.54 -6.65 -48.75
N GLY A 111 -25.56 -7.07 -48.00
CA GLY A 111 -26.52 -8.06 -48.49
C GLY A 111 -27.02 -7.59 -49.84
N GLU A 112 -26.70 -8.36 -50.88
CA GLU A 112 -27.26 -8.18 -52.21
C GLU A 112 -28.79 -8.29 -52.07
N ALA A 113 -29.49 -7.27 -52.55
CA ALA A 113 -30.94 -7.26 -52.68
C ALA A 113 -31.37 -8.04 -53.91
#